data_AF-D3LVF9-F1
#
_entry.id   AF-D3LVF9-F1
#
_cell.length_a   1.000
_cell.length_b   1.000
_cell.length_c   1.000
_cell.angle_alpha   90.00
_cell.angle_beta   90.00
_cell.angle_gamma   90.00
#
_symmetry.space_group_name_H-M   'P 1'
#
loop_
_entity.id
_entity.type
_entity.pdbx_description
1 polymer ?
#
loop_
_entity_poly.entity_id
_entity_poly.type
_entity_poly.pdbx_seq_one_letter_code
_entity_poly.pdbx_strand_id
1 'polypeptide(L)'
;MVIDNFNTFFDNEQLNGTKKTGKVIHTGEGDANNPLFIVALTTDASADTSITIETSKTADFATSEEIGTIDVKKDKLNVARVPYGDLGYLRAKTGTNATSGTISAFLTLDAELH
;
A
#
# COMPACT_ATOMS: atom_id res chain seq x y z
N MET A 1 16.25 6.74 -2.43
CA MET A 1 14.98 6.27 -3.02
C MET A 1 14.27 7.44 -3.68
N VAL A 2 13.99 7.36 -4.98
CA VAL A 2 13.19 8.38 -5.68
C VAL A 2 11.74 7.93 -5.61
N ILE A 3 10.91 8.73 -4.93
CA ILE A 3 9.45 8.51 -4.89
C ILE A 3 8.90 9.11 -6.18
N ASP A 4 8.52 8.25 -7.12
CA ASP A 4 7.78 8.65 -8.32
C ASP A 4 6.28 8.55 -8.04
N ASN A 5 5.52 9.55 -8.49
CA ASN A 5 4.08 9.70 -8.25
C ASN A 5 3.26 8.53 -8.84
N PHE A 6 3.82 7.78 -9.79
CA PHE A 6 3.20 6.59 -10.38
C PHE A 6 3.21 5.36 -9.46
N ASN A 7 4.14 5.28 -8.50
CA ASN A 7 4.29 4.12 -7.62
C ASN A 7 3.76 4.38 -6.21
N THR A 8 3.01 5.47 -6.00
CA THR A 8 2.55 5.92 -4.68
C THR A 8 1.06 5.69 -4.52
N PHE A 9 0.68 4.85 -3.55
CA PHE A 9 -0.72 4.63 -3.17
C PHE A 9 -1.28 5.80 -2.36
N PHE A 10 -0.50 6.27 -1.38
CA PHE A 10 -0.85 7.35 -0.46
C PHE A 10 0.36 8.28 -0.31
N ASP A 11 0.11 9.58 -0.41
CA ASP A 11 1.08 10.64 -0.14
C ASP A 11 0.54 11.52 0.99
N ASN A 12 1.02 11.28 2.22
CA ASN A 12 0.60 11.98 3.43
C ASN A 12 -0.93 12.00 3.64
N GLU A 13 -1.61 10.89 3.31
CA GLU A 13 -3.06 10.78 3.40
C GLU A 13 -3.50 10.82 4.86
N GLN A 14 -4.51 11.63 5.18
CA GLN A 14 -4.98 11.78 6.55
C GLN A 14 -5.72 10.54 7.06
N LEU A 15 -5.29 10.04 8.21
CA LEU A 15 -5.97 8.97 8.94
C LEU A 15 -7.08 9.56 9.82
N ASN A 16 -8.30 9.06 9.68
CA ASN A 16 -9.48 9.58 10.38
C ASN A 16 -10.45 8.46 10.83
N GLY A 17 -9.95 7.23 11.02
CA GLY A 17 -10.75 6.08 11.43
C GLY A 17 -11.67 5.52 10.34
N THR A 18 -11.59 6.04 9.12
CA THR A 18 -12.30 5.53 7.94
C THR A 18 -11.31 4.86 6.99
N LYS A 19 -11.71 3.74 6.36
CA LYS A 19 -10.90 3.12 5.31
C LYS A 19 -10.74 4.10 4.14
N LYS A 20 -9.48 4.39 3.79
CA LYS A 20 -9.13 5.16 2.60
C LYS A 20 -8.70 4.21 1.51
N THR A 21 -9.10 4.49 0.28
CA THR A 21 -8.61 3.76 -0.90
C THR A 21 -7.56 4.61 -1.57
N GLY A 22 -6.37 4.04 -1.78
CA GLY A 22 -5.25 4.71 -2.43
C GLY A 22 -5.43 4.78 -3.93
N LYS A 23 -4.46 5.43 -4.58
CA LYS A 23 -4.38 5.45 -6.04
C LYS A 23 -4.22 4.02 -6.60
N VAL A 24 -4.72 3.83 -7.81
CA VAL A 24 -4.51 2.60 -8.57
C VAL A 24 -3.16 2.68 -9.27
N ILE A 25 -2.36 1.61 -9.14
CA ILE A 25 -1.08 1.45 -9.81
C ILE A 25 -1.25 0.34 -10.86
N HIS A 26 -0.86 0.63 -12.10
CA HIS A 26 -0.80 -0.38 -13.15
C HIS A 26 0.57 -1.05 -13.13
N THR A 27 0.59 -2.34 -12.81
CA THR A 27 1.81 -3.16 -12.67
C THR A 27 2.07 -4.02 -13.90
N GLY A 28 1.09 -4.17 -14.78
CA GLY A 28 1.15 -5.01 -15.99
C GLY A 28 0.67 -6.43 -15.71
N GLU A 29 0.14 -7.11 -16.74
CA GLU A 29 -0.47 -8.43 -16.56
C GLU A 29 0.55 -9.50 -16.12
N GLY A 30 0.25 -10.17 -15.00
CA GLY A 30 1.02 -11.30 -14.48
C GLY A 30 1.92 -10.95 -13.28
N ASP A 31 2.35 -11.98 -12.56
CA ASP A 31 3.19 -11.83 -11.39
C ASP A 31 4.66 -11.54 -11.77
N ALA A 32 5.27 -10.58 -11.09
CA ALA A 32 6.70 -10.35 -11.20
C ALA A 32 7.48 -11.54 -10.60
N ASN A 33 8.47 -12.06 -11.33
CA ASN A 33 9.40 -13.10 -10.84
C ASN A 33 10.15 -12.67 -9.57
N ASN A 34 10.31 -11.36 -9.34
CA ASN A 34 10.75 -10.80 -8.08
C ASN A 34 9.71 -9.76 -7.63
N PRO A 35 8.88 -10.08 -6.61
CA PRO A 35 7.80 -9.20 -6.20
C PRO A 35 8.33 -7.89 -5.63
N LEU A 36 7.61 -6.80 -5.93
CA LEU A 36 7.90 -5.47 -5.40
C LEU A 36 7.76 -5.45 -3.87
N PHE A 37 8.42 -4.49 -3.24
CA PHE A 37 8.20 -4.15 -1.85
C PHE A 37 7.19 -3.03 -1.76
N ILE A 38 6.27 -3.15 -0.81
CA ILE A 38 5.51 -2.01 -0.32
C ILE A 38 6.18 -1.48 0.94
N VAL A 39 6.35 -0.17 0.95
CA VAL A 39 6.86 0.57 2.09
C VAL A 39 5.75 1.48 2.58
N ALA A 40 5.48 1.43 3.87
CA ALA A 40 4.46 2.22 4.53
C ALA A 40 5.03 2.91 5.76
N LEU A 41 4.77 4.20 5.87
CA LEU A 41 5.14 5.02 7.02
C LEU A 41 3.91 5.78 7.49
N THR A 42 3.67 5.73 8.80
CA THR A 42 2.72 6.62 9.45
C THR A 42 3.47 7.72 10.18
N THR A 43 2.87 8.91 10.26
CA THR A 43 3.39 10.04 11.03
C THR A 43 2.30 10.55 11.96
N ASP A 44 2.60 10.65 13.25
CA ASP A 44 1.69 11.08 14.32
C ASP A 44 0.39 10.25 14.37
N ALA A 45 0.50 8.95 14.08
CA ALA A 45 -0.65 8.06 14.09
C ALA A 45 -1.10 7.76 15.52
N SER A 46 -2.42 7.80 15.76
CA SER A 46 -2.97 7.51 17.10
C SER A 46 -2.83 6.05 17.53
N ALA A 47 -2.69 5.12 16.58
CA ALA A 47 -2.55 3.69 16.83
C ALA A 47 -1.86 2.98 15.66
N ASP A 48 -1.46 1.72 15.89
CA ASP A 48 -1.10 0.80 14.79
C ASP A 48 -2.29 0.66 13.83
N THR A 49 -2.00 0.54 12.54
CA THR A 49 -3.02 0.37 11.49
C THR A 49 -2.63 -0.78 10.57
N SER A 50 -3.36 -0.95 9.48
CA SER A 50 -3.04 -1.92 8.45
C SER A 50 -3.17 -1.31 7.06
N ILE A 51 -2.50 -1.93 6.09
CA ILE A 51 -2.75 -1.72 4.68
C ILE A 51 -3.16 -3.05 4.07
N THR A 52 -4.35 -3.10 3.49
CA THR A 52 -4.83 -4.21 2.69
C THR A 52 -4.53 -3.93 1.23
N ILE A 53 -3.84 -4.85 0.56
CA ILE A 53 -3.54 -4.78 -0.86
C ILE A 53 -4.58 -5.58 -1.62
N GLU A 54 -5.20 -4.92 -2.59
CA GLU A 54 -6.15 -5.51 -3.51
C GLU A 54 -5.58 -5.44 -4.93
N THR A 55 -5.88 -6.47 -5.72
CA THR A 55 -5.56 -6.56 -7.14
C THR A 55 -6.82 -6.62 -7.98
N SER A 56 -6.70 -6.27 -9.26
CA SER A 56 -7.75 -6.46 -10.26
C SER A 56 -7.16 -6.58 -11.67
N LYS A 57 -7.96 -7.14 -12.58
CA LYS A 57 -7.66 -7.16 -14.03
C LYS A 57 -8.01 -5.83 -14.71
N THR A 58 -8.80 -4.98 -14.05
CA THR A 58 -9.30 -3.72 -14.62
C THR A 58 -8.98 -2.53 -13.72
N ALA A 59 -8.69 -1.38 -14.32
CA ALA A 59 -8.31 -0.17 -13.59
C ALA A 59 -9.45 0.40 -12.70
N ASP A 60 -10.70 0.04 -12.98
CA ASP A 60 -11.87 0.43 -12.19
C ASP A 60 -12.08 -0.45 -10.94
N PHE A 61 -11.35 -1.57 -10.81
CA PHE A 61 -11.52 -2.54 -9.74
C PHE A 61 -12.95 -3.04 -9.59
N ALA A 62 -13.67 -3.22 -10.70
CA ALA A 62 -15.04 -3.75 -10.69
C ALA A 62 -15.13 -5.13 -10.01
N THR A 63 -14.08 -5.94 -10.15
CA THR A 63 -13.88 -7.18 -9.39
C THR A 63 -12.49 -7.14 -8.79
N SER A 64 -12.41 -6.91 -7.47
CA SER A 64 -11.15 -6.82 -6.74
C SER A 64 -10.93 -8.06 -5.88
N GLU A 65 -9.71 -8.57 -5.85
CA GLU A 65 -9.29 -9.65 -4.97
C GLU A 65 -8.29 -9.11 -3.94
N GLU A 66 -8.43 -9.51 -2.67
CA GLU A 66 -7.43 -9.20 -1.66
C GLU A 66 -6.28 -10.19 -1.77
N ILE A 67 -5.05 -9.68 -1.93
CA ILE A 67 -3.84 -10.51 -2.02
C ILE A 67 -3.04 -10.53 -0.71
N GLY A 68 -3.29 -9.57 0.18
CA GLY A 68 -2.81 -9.64 1.55
C GLY A 68 -2.99 -8.36 2.33
N THR A 69 -2.71 -8.45 3.63
CA THR A 69 -2.77 -7.34 4.56
C THR A 69 -1.45 -7.22 5.30
N ILE A 70 -0.98 -5.99 5.47
CA ILE A 70 0.28 -5.64 6.11
C ILE A 70 -0.04 -4.83 7.35
N ASP A 71 0.46 -5.29 8.50
CA ASP A 71 0.40 -4.53 9.73
C ASP A 71 1.39 -3.36 9.67
N VAL A 72 0.89 -2.16 9.91
CA VAL A 72 1.67 -0.92 9.91
C VAL A 72 1.81 -0.46 11.35
N LYS A 73 3.00 -0.67 11.92
CA LYS A 73 3.34 -0.14 13.23
C LYS A 73 3.40 1.38 13.20
N LYS A 74 2.76 2.02 14.18
CA LYS A 74 2.69 3.47 14.27
C LYS A 74 4.10 4.10 14.30
N ASP A 75 4.27 5.19 13.56
CA ASP A 75 5.48 6.02 13.53
C ASP A 75 6.76 5.24 13.20
N LYS A 76 6.63 4.10 12.49
CA LYS A 76 7.73 3.27 12.03
C LYS A 76 7.66 3.04 10.53
N LEU A 77 8.82 2.86 9.92
CA LEU A 77 8.91 2.37 8.56
C LEU A 77 8.56 0.88 8.56
N ASN A 78 7.52 0.52 7.82
CA ASN A 78 7.09 -0.86 7.63
C ASN A 78 7.37 -1.23 6.18
N VAL A 79 8.04 -2.37 5.99
CA VAL A 79 8.43 -2.85 4.66
C VAL A 79 7.96 -4.29 4.55
N ALA A 80 7.22 -4.60 3.49
CA ALA A 80 6.74 -5.95 3.21
C ALA A 80 6.84 -6.24 1.71
N ARG A 81 6.99 -7.52 1.35
CA ARG A 81 6.86 -7.95 -0.05
C ARG A 81 5.40 -7.97 -0.43
N VAL A 82 5.08 -7.52 -1.64
CA VAL A 82 3.75 -7.71 -2.24
C VAL A 82 3.53 -9.21 -2.42
N PRO A 83 2.43 -9.77 -1.89
CA PRO A 83 2.09 -11.18 -2.10
C PRO A 83 1.86 -11.49 -3.58
N TYR A 84 2.06 -12.76 -3.97
CA TYR A 84 1.75 -13.23 -5.32
C TYR A 84 0.25 -13.20 -5.59
N GLY A 85 -0.11 -13.12 -6.87
CA GLY A 85 -1.49 -13.07 -7.35
C GLY A 85 -1.86 -11.73 -7.97
N ASP A 86 -0.89 -10.94 -8.43
CA ASP A 86 -1.16 -9.69 -9.12
C ASP A 86 -1.78 -9.93 -10.49
N LEU A 87 -2.99 -9.40 -10.68
CA LEU A 87 -3.77 -9.47 -11.90
C LEU A 87 -3.48 -8.29 -12.85
N GLY A 88 -2.60 -7.37 -12.47
CA GLY A 88 -2.03 -6.31 -13.29
C GLY A 88 -2.39 -4.89 -12.87
N TYR A 89 -3.29 -4.75 -11.91
CA TYR A 89 -3.54 -3.49 -11.21
C TYR A 89 -3.52 -3.73 -9.71
N LEU A 90 -2.84 -2.86 -8.98
CA LEU A 90 -2.80 -2.86 -7.51
C LEU A 90 -3.43 -1.60 -6.94
N ARG A 91 -4.13 -1.75 -5.82
CA ARG A 91 -4.52 -0.63 -4.96
C ARG A 91 -4.36 -1.02 -3.50
N ALA A 92 -4.15 -0.01 -2.66
CA ALA A 92 -4.05 -0.19 -1.22
C ALA A 92 -5.27 0.40 -0.52
N LYS A 93 -5.70 -0.21 0.58
CA LYS A 93 -6.73 0.31 1.49
C LYS A 93 -6.19 0.42 2.91
N THR A 94 -6.43 1.54 3.58
CA THR A 94 -6.04 1.69 4.99
C THR A 94 -7.02 0.95 5.91
N GLY A 95 -6.51 0.52 7.07
CA GLY A 95 -7.32 0.13 8.22
C GLY A 95 -8.02 1.32 8.88
N THR A 96 -8.82 1.02 9.90
CA THR A 96 -9.66 2.00 10.64
C THR A 96 -9.16 2.29 12.05
N ASN A 97 -8.10 1.61 12.50
CA ASN A 97 -7.64 1.68 13.89
C ASN A 97 -6.98 3.03 14.22
N ALA A 98 -6.25 3.61 13.26
CA ALA A 98 -5.68 4.94 13.40
C ALA A 98 -6.71 6.02 13.03
N THR A 99 -6.97 6.90 13.98
CA THR A 99 -7.99 7.96 13.92
C THR A 99 -7.40 9.37 13.74
N SER A 100 -6.07 9.50 13.82
CA SER A 100 -5.33 10.73 13.54
C SER A 100 -3.98 10.39 12.90
N GLY A 101 -3.27 11.43 12.42
CA GLY A 101 -1.98 11.31 11.76
C GLY A 101 -2.10 11.21 10.24
N THR A 102 -0.99 10.89 9.60
CA THR A 102 -0.93 10.68 8.14
C THR A 102 -0.29 9.34 7.81
N ILE A 103 -0.57 8.82 6.62
CA ILE A 103 0.05 7.63 6.06
C ILE A 103 0.59 7.90 4.66
N SER A 104 1.80 7.45 4.43
CA SER A 104 2.44 7.42 3.11
C SER A 104 2.76 5.97 2.77
N ALA A 105 2.36 5.51 1.59
CA ALA A 105 2.65 4.16 1.13
C ALA A 105 2.93 4.14 -0.36
N PHE A 106 3.98 3.41 -0.73
CA PHE A 106 4.48 3.34 -2.11
C PHE A 106 5.13 1.98 -2.39
N LEU A 107 5.21 1.66 -3.68
CA LEU A 107 5.90 0.48 -4.20
C LEU A 107 7.34 0.83 -4.58
N THR A 108 8.25 -0.10 -4.30
CA THR A 108 9.65 -0.01 -4.68
C THR A 108 10.19 -1.38 -5.08
N LEU A 109 11.12 -1.40 -6.02
CA LEU A 109 11.87 -2.60 -6.42
C LEU A 109 12.87 -3.03 -5.35
N ASP A 110 13.38 -2.05 -4.59
CA ASP A 110 14.35 -2.25 -3.53
C ASP A 110 13.98 -1.38 -2.33
N ALA A 111 13.93 -1.99 -1.16
CA ALA A 111 13.77 -1.31 0.10
C ALA A 111 15.04 -1.57 0.90
N GLU A 112 16.09 -0.78 0.60
CA GLU A 112 17.32 -0.75 1.37
C GLU A 112 16.97 -0.32 2.82
N LEU A 113 16.82 -1.32 3.69
CA LEU A 113 16.69 -1.16 5.14
C LEU A 113 18.06 -0.77 5.69
N HIS A 114 18.32 0.53 5.80
CA HIS A 114 19.40 1.06 6.64
C HIS A 114 18.89 1.42 8.03
#